data_AF-A0A7W0YM58-F1
#
_entry.id   AF-A0A7W0YM58-F1
#
_cell.length_a   1.000
_cell.length_b   1.000
_cell.length_c   1.000
_cell.angle_alpha   90.00
_cell.angle_beta   90.00
_cell.angle_gamma   90.00
#
_symmetry.space_group_name_H-M   'P 1'
#
loop_
_entity.id
_entity.type
_entity.pdbx_description
1 polymer ?
#
loop_
_entity_poly.entity_id
_entity_poly.type
_entity_poly.pdbx_seq_one_letter_code
_entity_poly.pdbx_strand_id
1 'polypeptide(L)'
;MELLLLTGAEDLNAEESRAVEAAAIATRMLELKAAGAEWRDMAVLLTAWGSLQTYEAALEAAEIPTYALLAEGFYERREVWDLILALETLRDPRDDRALLGFLRSPFVGVKDETLLDLVRQTPRPVWSRIGQVKVAEQALLDFGVALI
;
A
#
# COMPACT_ATOMS: atom_id res chain seq x y z
N MET A 1 2.37 -8.62 -31.83
CA MET A 1 1.03 -8.42 -31.26
C MET A 1 0.15 -9.48 -31.89
N GLU A 2 0.11 -10.66 -31.29
CA GLU A 2 -0.70 -11.79 -31.76
C GLU A 2 -2.07 -11.67 -31.05
N LEU A 3 -3.13 -11.42 -31.81
CA LEU A 3 -4.48 -11.24 -31.28
C LEU A 3 -5.17 -12.62 -31.31
N LEU A 4 -5.26 -13.29 -30.17
CA LEU A 4 -5.99 -14.55 -30.04
C LEU A 4 -7.49 -14.24 -29.90
N LEU A 5 -8.23 -14.28 -31.01
CA LEU A 5 -9.68 -14.27 -31.00
C LEU A 5 -10.18 -15.69 -30.69
N LEU A 6 -10.71 -15.89 -29.49
CA LEU A 6 -11.42 -17.11 -29.13
C LEU A 6 -12.76 -17.18 -29.87
N THR A 7 -12.79 -17.94 -30.96
CA THR A 7 -14.01 -18.32 -31.68
C THR A 7 -14.77 -19.34 -30.84
N GLY A 8 -15.81 -18.91 -30.13
CA GLY A 8 -16.72 -19.83 -29.43
C GLY A 8 -17.68 -19.22 -28.41
N ALA A 9 -18.00 -17.92 -28.50
CA ALA A 9 -18.88 -17.24 -27.55
C ALA A 9 -20.25 -16.97 -28.18
N GLU A 10 -21.16 -17.95 -28.15
CA GLU A 10 -22.58 -17.68 -28.45
C GLU A 10 -23.49 -17.63 -27.22
N ASP A 11 -23.06 -18.02 -26.01
CA ASP A 11 -23.95 -17.95 -24.81
C ASP A 11 -23.26 -17.65 -23.45
N LEU A 12 -22.01 -17.17 -23.43
CA LEU A 12 -21.30 -16.89 -22.16
C LEU A 12 -21.57 -15.48 -21.65
N ASN A 13 -21.78 -15.34 -20.33
CA ASN A 13 -21.85 -14.02 -19.71
C ASN A 13 -20.48 -13.33 -19.72
N ALA A 14 -20.44 -12.01 -19.50
CA ALA A 14 -19.20 -11.22 -19.59
C ALA A 14 -18.10 -11.65 -18.59
N GLU A 15 -18.47 -12.28 -17.48
CA GLU A 15 -17.52 -12.78 -16.47
C GLU A 15 -16.96 -14.15 -16.86
N GLU A 16 -17.81 -15.05 -17.33
CA GLU A 16 -17.43 -16.38 -17.85
C GLU A 16 -16.52 -16.26 -19.08
N SER A 17 -16.83 -15.33 -19.98
CA SER A 17 -15.98 -15.05 -21.15
C SER A 17 -14.57 -14.61 -20.72
N ARG A 18 -14.47 -13.76 -19.69
CA ARG A 18 -13.18 -13.33 -19.12
C ARG A 18 -12.42 -14.46 -18.42
N ALA A 19 -13.11 -15.35 -17.73
CA ALA A 19 -12.48 -16.50 -17.10
C ALA A 19 -11.89 -17.47 -18.14
N VAL A 20 -12.62 -17.70 -19.24
CA VAL A 20 -12.15 -18.52 -20.36
C VAL A 20 -10.95 -17.86 -21.06
N GLU A 21 -11.01 -16.54 -21.30
CA GLU A 21 -9.90 -15.78 -21.85
C GLU A 21 -8.66 -15.86 -20.95
N ALA A 22 -8.83 -15.66 -19.63
CA ALA A 22 -7.74 -15.73 -18.66
C ALA A 22 -7.06 -17.12 -18.63
N ALA A 23 -7.83 -18.20 -18.69
CA ALA A 23 -7.28 -19.56 -18.78
C ALA A 23 -6.51 -19.81 -20.09
N ALA A 24 -7.00 -19.26 -21.20
CA ALA A 24 -6.31 -19.33 -22.49
C ALA A 24 -4.97 -18.56 -22.45
N ILE A 25 -4.94 -17.38 -21.83
CA ILE A 25 -3.70 -16.62 -21.62
C ILE A 25 -2.71 -17.40 -20.75
N ALA A 26 -3.15 -18.00 -19.64
CA ALA A 26 -2.28 -18.80 -18.78
C ALA A 26 -1.65 -19.97 -19.56
N THR A 27 -2.45 -20.67 -20.36
CA THR A 27 -1.98 -21.75 -21.24
C THR A 27 -0.91 -21.24 -22.22
N ARG A 28 -1.18 -20.10 -22.87
CA ARG A 28 -0.22 -19.50 -23.81
C ARG A 28 1.08 -19.08 -23.14
N MET A 29 1.02 -18.55 -21.92
CA MET A 29 2.21 -18.18 -21.16
C MET A 29 3.08 -19.40 -20.81
N LEU A 30 2.47 -20.53 -20.47
CA LEU A 30 3.19 -21.80 -20.25
C LEU A 30 3.88 -22.31 -21.52
N GLU A 31 3.20 -22.22 -22.67
CA GLU A 31 3.80 -22.57 -23.98
C GLU A 31 5.02 -21.69 -24.28
N LEU A 32 4.91 -20.38 -24.06
CA LEU A 32 6.02 -19.44 -24.26
C LEU A 32 7.18 -19.73 -23.30
N LYS A 33 6.88 -20.09 -22.05
CA LYS A 33 7.90 -20.52 -21.09
C LYS A 33 8.61 -21.79 -21.55
N ALA A 34 7.86 -22.77 -22.06
CA ALA A 34 8.42 -24.01 -22.62
C ALA A 34 9.27 -23.75 -23.87
N ALA A 35 8.93 -22.73 -24.67
CA ALA A 35 9.71 -22.28 -25.82
C ALA A 35 10.97 -21.46 -25.45
N GLY A 36 11.20 -21.19 -24.15
CA GLY A 36 12.41 -20.54 -23.64
C GLY A 36 12.27 -19.06 -23.28
N ALA A 37 11.05 -18.49 -23.29
CA ALA A 37 10.82 -17.14 -22.80
C ALA A 37 10.91 -17.08 -21.26
N GLU A 38 11.42 -15.99 -20.70
CA GLU A 38 11.41 -15.77 -19.25
C GLU A 38 10.13 -15.05 -18.79
N TRP A 39 9.71 -15.29 -17.55
CA TRP A 39 8.51 -14.64 -16.99
C TRP A 39 8.57 -13.12 -17.03
N ARG A 40 9.78 -12.56 -16.82
CA ARG A 40 10.04 -11.11 -16.86
C ARG A 40 9.81 -10.48 -18.24
N ASP A 41 9.77 -11.28 -19.29
CA ASP A 41 9.59 -10.82 -20.68
C ASP A 41 8.11 -10.89 -21.11
N MET A 42 7.22 -11.36 -20.22
CA MET A 42 5.80 -11.50 -20.48
C MET A 42 5.01 -10.50 -19.63
N ALA A 43 4.04 -9.83 -20.25
CA ALA A 43 3.13 -8.92 -19.56
C ALA A 43 1.70 -9.08 -20.11
N VAL A 44 0.72 -9.10 -19.21
CA VAL A 44 -0.71 -9.07 -19.54
C VAL A 44 -1.20 -7.64 -19.33
N LEU A 45 -1.62 -6.99 -20.41
CA LEU A 45 -2.12 -5.62 -20.37
C LEU A 45 -3.65 -5.65 -20.34
N LEU A 46 -4.22 -5.23 -19.22
CA LEU A 46 -5.66 -5.13 -19.03
C LEU A 46 -6.12 -3.70 -19.27
N THR A 47 -7.30 -3.55 -19.86
CA THR A 47 -7.91 -2.23 -20.10
C THR A 47 -8.54 -1.63 -18.84
N ALA A 48 -8.90 -2.46 -17.87
CA ALA A 48 -9.51 -2.05 -16.60
C ALA A 48 -9.08 -2.93 -15.42
N TRP A 49 -8.92 -2.29 -14.25
CA TRP A 49 -8.51 -2.95 -13.01
C TRP A 49 -9.52 -3.99 -12.51
N GLY A 50 -10.81 -3.80 -12.77
CA GLY A 50 -11.87 -4.72 -12.30
C GLY A 50 -11.76 -6.14 -12.86
N SER A 51 -10.98 -6.35 -13.93
CA SER A 51 -10.72 -7.69 -14.47
C SER A 51 -9.48 -8.35 -13.88
N LEU A 52 -8.64 -7.60 -13.15
CA LEU A 52 -7.36 -8.09 -12.62
C LEU A 52 -7.51 -9.37 -11.81
N GLN A 53 -8.50 -9.41 -10.89
CA GLN A 53 -8.72 -10.57 -10.01
C GLN A 53 -9.01 -11.86 -10.80
N THR A 54 -9.75 -11.78 -11.90
CA THR A 54 -10.04 -12.95 -12.76
C THR A 54 -8.77 -13.49 -13.42
N TYR A 55 -7.92 -12.60 -13.92
CA TYR A 55 -6.66 -12.99 -14.55
C TYR A 55 -5.63 -13.48 -13.54
N GLU A 56 -5.53 -12.82 -12.39
CA GLU A 56 -4.63 -13.22 -11.29
C GLU A 56 -4.97 -14.62 -10.78
N ALA A 57 -6.26 -14.91 -10.54
CA ALA A 57 -6.71 -16.22 -10.11
C ALA A 57 -6.40 -17.32 -11.13
N ALA A 58 -6.56 -17.05 -12.43
CA ALA A 58 -6.25 -18.03 -13.48
C ALA A 58 -4.75 -18.31 -13.59
N LEU A 59 -3.91 -17.28 -13.44
CA LEU A 59 -2.45 -17.42 -13.47
C LEU A 59 -1.93 -18.10 -12.20
N GLU A 60 -2.50 -17.80 -11.03
CA GLU A 60 -2.19 -18.47 -9.76
C GLU A 60 -2.56 -19.96 -9.80
N ALA A 61 -3.74 -20.29 -10.35
CA ALA A 61 -4.16 -21.68 -10.55
C ALA A 61 -3.23 -22.48 -11.49
N ALA A 62 -2.52 -21.79 -12.39
CA ALA A 62 -1.52 -22.36 -13.28
C ALA A 62 -0.09 -22.31 -12.70
N GLU A 63 0.05 -21.92 -11.42
CA GLU A 63 1.34 -21.75 -10.72
C GLU A 63 2.31 -20.78 -11.41
N ILE A 64 1.78 -19.81 -12.16
CA ILE A 64 2.57 -18.80 -12.85
C ILE A 64 2.88 -17.66 -11.86
N PRO A 65 4.16 -17.29 -11.65
CA PRO A 65 4.51 -16.19 -10.78
C PRO A 65 4.03 -14.87 -11.39
N THR A 66 3.07 -14.22 -10.74
CA THR A 66 2.52 -12.94 -11.15
C THR A 66 2.92 -11.82 -10.18
N TYR A 67 3.10 -10.63 -10.73
CA TYR A 67 3.21 -9.41 -9.95
C TYR A 67 2.21 -8.42 -10.52
N ALA A 68 1.09 -8.25 -9.82
CA ALA A 68 0.17 -7.18 -10.15
C ALA A 68 0.79 -5.85 -9.71
N LEU A 69 0.97 -4.92 -10.65
CA LEU A 69 1.31 -3.52 -10.37
C LEU A 69 0.10 -2.81 -9.75
N LEU A 70 -0.30 -3.22 -8.55
CA LEU A 70 -1.29 -2.53 -7.75
C LEU A 70 -0.62 -1.32 -7.10
N ALA A 71 -0.83 -0.14 -7.69
CA ALA A 71 -0.57 1.12 -7.01
C ALA A 71 -1.60 1.39 -5.88
N GLU A 72 -2.69 0.62 -5.86
CA GLU A 72 -3.73 0.71 -4.85
C GLU A 72 -3.24 0.20 -3.50
N GLY A 73 -3.61 0.91 -2.43
CA GLY A 73 -3.22 0.57 -1.07
C GLY A 73 -1.81 0.98 -0.65
N PHE A 74 -0.91 1.43 -1.53
CA PHE A 74 0.45 1.87 -1.12
C PHE A 74 0.38 2.97 -0.05
N TYR A 75 -0.38 4.02 -0.32
CA TYR A 75 -0.61 5.13 0.62
C TYR A 75 -1.57 4.77 1.77
N GLU A 76 -2.24 3.62 1.71
CA GLU A 76 -3.14 3.16 2.77
C GLU A 76 -2.41 2.30 3.81
N ARG A 77 -1.19 1.85 3.51
CA ARG A 77 -0.32 1.15 4.46
C ARG A 77 -0.02 2.07 5.64
N ARG A 78 -0.14 1.52 6.85
CA ARG A 78 0.06 2.28 8.09
C ARG A 78 1.46 2.89 8.14
N GLU A 79 2.47 2.13 7.71
CA GLU A 79 3.87 2.57 7.70
C GLU A 79 4.07 3.79 6.78
N VAL A 80 3.34 3.87 5.67
CA VAL A 80 3.40 5.01 4.75
C VAL A 80 2.71 6.23 5.34
N TRP A 81 1.55 6.04 5.97
CA TRP A 81 0.85 7.12 6.68
C TRP A 81 1.69 7.71 7.82
N ASP A 82 2.36 6.87 8.60
CA ASP A 82 3.18 7.31 9.72
C ASP A 82 4.39 8.15 9.24
N LEU A 83 5.02 7.76 8.13
CA LEU A 83 6.08 8.55 7.49
C LEU A 83 5.55 9.88 6.95
N ILE A 84 4.33 9.89 6.38
CA ILE A 84 3.67 11.13 5.94
C ILE A 84 3.47 12.07 7.14
N LEU A 85 3.01 11.57 8.29
CA LEU A 85 2.83 12.38 9.50
C LEU A 85 4.17 12.94 10.02
N ALA A 86 5.25 12.17 9.95
CA ALA A 86 6.59 12.65 10.31
C ALA A 86 7.04 13.81 9.39
N LEU A 87 6.88 13.64 8.08
CA LEU A 87 7.22 14.67 7.08
C LEU A 87 6.31 15.90 7.19
N GLU A 88 5.02 15.72 7.46
CA GLU A 88 4.07 16.81 7.71
C GLU A 88 4.49 17.63 8.95
N THR A 89 4.93 16.95 10.02
CA THR A 89 5.45 17.59 11.23
C THR A 89 6.69 18.44 10.94
N LEU A 90 7.64 17.89 10.17
CA LEU A 90 8.85 18.59 9.74
C LEU A 90 8.55 19.81 8.85
N ARG A 91 7.56 19.68 7.98
CA ARG A 91 7.16 20.72 7.04
C ARG A 91 6.48 21.90 7.74
N ASP A 92 5.56 21.63 8.66
CA ASP A 92 4.91 22.67 9.49
C ASP A 92 4.88 22.24 10.96
N PRO A 93 5.83 22.72 11.78
CA PRO A 93 5.85 22.43 13.22
C PRO A 93 4.64 22.96 14.00
N ARG A 94 3.72 23.69 13.36
CA ARG A 94 2.46 24.15 13.96
C ARG A 94 1.31 23.16 13.73
N ASP A 95 1.51 22.12 12.93
CA ASP A 95 0.54 21.06 12.71
C ASP A 95 0.58 20.06 13.87
N ASP A 96 -0.16 20.38 14.93
CA ASP A 96 -0.29 19.50 16.09
C ASP A 96 -0.91 18.14 15.73
N ARG A 97 -1.70 18.04 14.65
CA ARG A 97 -2.29 16.75 14.22
C ARG A 97 -1.19 15.83 13.70
N ALA A 98 -0.31 16.36 12.85
CA ALA A 98 0.82 15.62 12.31
C ALA A 98 1.77 15.16 13.41
N LEU A 99 2.13 16.07 14.32
CA LEU A 99 3.02 15.77 15.46
C LEU A 99 2.45 14.69 16.37
N LEU A 100 1.21 14.85 16.83
CA LEU A 100 0.57 13.89 17.74
C LEU A 100 0.33 12.54 17.03
N GLY A 101 -0.01 12.57 15.74
CA GLY A 101 -0.14 11.36 14.92
C GLY A 101 1.16 10.59 14.82
N PHE A 102 2.27 11.29 14.55
CA PHE A 102 3.60 10.69 14.50
C PHE A 102 4.04 10.12 15.85
N LEU A 103 3.84 10.86 16.95
CA LEU A 103 4.17 10.36 18.31
C LEU A 103 3.33 9.14 18.71
N ARG A 104 2.07 9.06 18.27
CA ARG A 104 1.20 7.89 18.48
C ARG A 104 1.58 6.70 17.62
N SER A 105 2.20 6.94 16.46
CA SER A 105 2.50 5.88 15.48
C SER A 105 3.41 4.79 16.08
N PRO A 106 3.38 3.56 15.53
CA PRO A 106 4.30 2.49 15.93
C PRO A 106 5.80 2.85 15.84
N PHE A 107 6.18 3.90 15.12
CA PHE A 107 7.56 4.38 15.10
C PHE A 107 8.02 4.92 16.46
N VAL A 108 7.13 5.53 17.24
CA VAL A 108 7.44 6.10 18.56
C VAL A 108 6.65 5.41 19.67
N GLY A 109 5.33 5.24 19.49
CA GLY A 109 4.47 4.44 20.36
C GLY A 109 4.04 5.14 21.66
N VAL A 110 3.96 6.48 21.68
CA VAL A 110 3.45 7.23 22.84
C VAL A 110 1.97 6.97 23.03
N LYS A 111 1.55 6.69 24.27
CA LYS A 111 0.15 6.39 24.58
C LYS A 111 -0.72 7.64 24.60
N ASP A 112 -2.02 7.43 24.39
CA ASP A 112 -3.01 8.51 24.37
C ASP A 112 -3.06 9.29 25.68
N GLU A 113 -2.86 8.63 26.83
CA GLU A 113 -2.82 9.30 28.13
C GLU A 113 -1.67 10.31 28.20
N THR A 114 -0.49 9.93 27.73
CA THR A 114 0.70 10.78 27.68
C THR A 114 0.53 11.92 26.67
N LEU A 115 -0.03 11.64 25.50
CA LEU A 115 -0.33 12.67 24.50
C LEU A 115 -1.36 13.68 25.00
N LEU A 116 -2.40 13.21 25.69
CA LEU A 116 -3.41 14.07 26.29
C LEU A 116 -2.80 14.96 27.38
N ASP A 117 -1.92 14.41 28.20
CA ASP A 117 -1.19 15.16 29.23
C ASP A 117 -0.28 16.23 28.59
N LEU A 118 0.46 15.87 27.54
CA LEU A 118 1.30 16.80 26.76
C LEU A 118 0.49 17.99 26.23
N VAL A 119 -0.66 17.73 25.59
CA VAL A 119 -1.53 18.79 25.03
C VAL A 119 -2.16 19.65 26.12
N ARG A 120 -2.46 19.09 27.30
CA ARG A 120 -3.01 19.86 28.43
C ARG A 120 -1.99 20.80 29.05
N GLN A 121 -0.72 20.39 29.09
CA GLN A 121 0.36 21.18 29.66
C GLN A 121 0.92 22.22 28.68
N THR A 122 0.62 22.08 27.38
CA THR A 122 1.25 22.87 26.32
C THR A 122 0.26 23.73 25.54
N PRO A 123 0.44 25.06 25.47
CA PRO A 123 -0.32 25.88 24.53
C PRO A 123 0.03 25.50 23.09
N ARG A 124 -0.95 25.50 22.20
CA ARG A 124 -0.72 25.25 20.78
C ARG A 124 0.11 26.38 20.15
N PRO A 125 1.08 26.08 19.28
CA PRO A 125 1.46 24.75 18.81
C PRO A 125 2.34 23.99 19.82
N VAL A 126 2.08 22.69 19.96
CA VAL A 126 2.72 21.80 20.94
C VAL A 126 4.23 21.77 20.77
N TRP A 127 4.70 21.77 19.52
CA TRP A 127 6.13 21.76 19.18
C TRP A 127 6.95 22.82 19.93
N SER A 128 6.38 24.00 20.16
CA SER A 128 7.10 25.14 20.75
C SER A 128 7.60 24.90 22.18
N ARG A 129 6.97 23.99 22.93
CA ARG A 129 7.34 23.68 24.33
C ARG A 129 7.46 22.20 24.62
N ILE A 130 7.54 21.35 23.59
CA ILE A 130 7.61 19.89 23.77
C ILE A 130 8.77 19.45 24.68
N GLY A 131 9.92 20.12 24.60
CA GLY A 131 11.09 19.86 25.47
C GLY A 131 11.05 20.51 26.86
N GLN A 132 10.00 21.27 27.18
CA GLN A 132 9.84 21.95 28.48
C GLN A 132 8.84 21.23 29.40
N VAL A 133 8.14 20.23 28.87
CA VAL A 133 7.08 19.49 29.54
C VAL A 133 7.63 18.17 30.03
N LYS A 134 7.22 17.75 31.23
CA LYS A 134 7.53 16.41 31.74
C LYS A 134 6.29 15.54 31.59
N VAL A 135 6.46 14.40 30.92
CA VAL A 135 5.42 13.40 30.73
C VAL A 135 5.87 12.04 31.24
N ALA A 136 4.91 11.12 31.44
CA ALA A 136 5.20 9.78 31.94
C ALA A 136 6.17 8.99 31.04
N GLU A 137 5.99 9.11 29.71
CA GLU A 137 6.79 8.40 28.70
C GLU A 137 7.87 9.32 28.09
N GLN A 138 8.61 10.05 28.93
CA GLN A 138 9.60 11.04 28.50
C GLN A 138 10.64 10.47 27.52
N ALA A 139 11.13 9.26 27.74
CA ALA A 139 12.13 8.64 26.87
C ALA A 139 11.60 8.40 25.44
N LEU A 140 10.31 8.08 25.29
CA LEU A 140 9.68 7.93 23.97
C LEU A 140 9.45 9.28 23.31
N LEU A 141 9.08 10.30 24.10
CA LEU A 141 8.94 11.67 23.60
C LEU A 141 10.28 12.19 23.06
N ASP A 142 11.36 12.03 23.84
CA ASP A 142 12.70 12.46 23.45
C ASP A 142 13.19 11.69 22.20
N PHE A 143 12.92 10.39 22.13
CA PHE A 143 13.22 9.56 20.96
C PHE A 143 12.45 10.03 19.72
N GLY A 144 11.13 10.27 19.85
CA GLY A 144 10.30 10.74 18.75
C GLY A 144 10.77 12.10 18.22
N VAL A 145 11.06 13.05 19.12
CA VAL A 145 11.59 14.36 18.73
C VAL A 145 12.98 14.25 18.08
N ALA A 146 13.81 13.28 18.46
CA ALA A 146 15.11 13.08 17.83
C ALA A 146 15.04 12.50 16.39
N LEU A 147 13.90 11.95 15.98
CA LEU A 147 13.68 11.38 14.64
C LEU A 147 13.26 12.42 13.58
N ILE A 148 12.84 13.61 14.01
CA ILE A 148 12.33 14.69 13.16
C ILE A 148 13.08 15.99 13.43
#